data_AF-A0A929VKB8-F1
#
_entry.id   AF-A0A929VKB8-F1
#
_cell.length_a   1.000
_cell.length_b   1.000
_cell.length_c   1.000
_cell.angle_alpha   90.00
_cell.angle_beta   90.00
_cell.angle_gamma   90.00
#
_symmetry.space_group_name_H-M   'P 1'
#
loop_
_entity.id
_entity.type
_entity.pdbx_description
1 polymer ?
#
loop_
_entity_poly.entity_id
_entity_poly.type
_entity_poly.pdbx_seq_one_letter_code
_entity_poly.pdbx_strand_id
1 'polypeptide(L)' 'MLNREQVLEVAELFFGGKPEEAYKKVSSMSEWAQFTGSIKKNENDRRMRIIMRRSDLSVWDKHTAVIGNESMCPTYDIGY' A
#
# COMPACT_ATOMS: atom_id res chain seq x y z
N MET A 1 11.37 1.71 4.83
CA MET A 1 10.55 0.61 5.38
C MET A 1 9.57 1.24 6.35
N LEU A 2 8.28 0.94 6.24
CA LEU A 2 7.24 1.58 7.05
C LEU A 2 7.12 0.90 8.42
N ASN A 3 6.86 1.69 9.46
CA ASN A 3 6.44 1.16 10.75
C ASN A 3 4.94 0.82 10.74
N ARG A 4 4.42 0.17 11.80
CA ARG A 4 3.02 -0.26 11.87
C ARG A 4 2.01 0.89 11.73
N GLU A 5 2.28 2.03 12.36
CA GLU A 5 1.38 3.20 12.33
C GLU A 5 1.32 3.81 10.93
N GLN A 6 2.46 3.87 10.24
CA GLN A 6 2.53 4.33 8.85
C GLN A 6 1.78 3.38 7.92
N VAL A 7 1.91 2.06 8.08
CA VAL A 7 1.14 1.08 7.29
C VAL A 7 -0.37 1.24 7.53
N LEU A 8 -0.78 1.51 8.77
CA LEU A 8 -2.18 1.78 9.10
C LEU A 8 -2.67 3.09 8.44
N GLU A 9 -1.87 4.15 8.47
CA GLU A 9 -2.19 5.42 7.80
C GLU A 9 -2.37 5.22 6.29
N VAL A 10 -1.50 4.44 5.63
CA VAL A 10 -1.66 4.07 4.22
C VAL A 10 -3.01 3.36 4.00
N ALA A 11 -3.35 2.41 4.87
CA ALA A 11 -4.61 1.67 4.77
C ALA A 11 -5.84 2.56 4.94
N GLU A 12 -5.84 3.46 5.93
CA GLU A 12 -6.94 4.39 6.19
C GLU A 12 -7.16 5.35 5.01
N LEU A 13 -6.09 5.90 4.44
CA LEU A 13 -6.18 6.73 3.24
C LEU A 13 -6.69 5.92 2.04
N PHE A 14 -6.12 4.74 1.82
CA PHE A 14 -6.41 3.92 0.65
C PHE A 14 -7.85 3.39 0.66
N PHE A 15 -8.28 2.76 1.75
CA PHE A 15 -9.64 2.24 1.89
C PHE A 15 -10.68 3.32 2.22
N GLY A 16 -10.24 4.48 2.71
CA GLY A 16 -11.04 5.69 2.92
C GLY A 16 -11.33 6.50 1.66
N GLY A 17 -10.91 6.01 0.48
CA GLY A 17 -11.23 6.62 -0.81
C GLY A 17 -10.27 7.72 -1.25
N LYS A 18 -9.06 7.79 -0.68
CA LYS A 18 -7.97 8.68 -1.09
C LYS A 18 -6.73 7.86 -1.51
N PRO A 19 -6.84 6.96 -2.50
CA PRO A 19 -5.73 6.09 -2.89
C PRO A 19 -4.51 6.87 -3.38
N GLU A 20 -4.67 8.02 -4.03
CA GLU A 20 -3.56 8.87 -4.49
C GLU A 20 -2.77 9.48 -3.33
N GLU A 21 -3.42 9.84 -2.22
CA GLU A 21 -2.71 10.27 -1.01
C GLU A 21 -1.99 9.10 -0.34
N ALA A 22 -2.57 7.90 -0.37
CA ALA A 22 -1.90 6.69 0.11
C ALA A 22 -0.65 6.36 -0.71
N TYR A 23 -0.68 6.55 -2.04
CA TYR A 23 0.48 6.32 -2.91
C TYR A 23 1.66 7.25 -2.61
N LYS A 24 1.41 8.48 -2.16
CA LYS A 24 2.49 9.41 -1.75
C LYS A 24 3.17 9.01 -0.45
N LYS A 25 2.56 8.12 0.34
CA LYS A 25 3.09 7.63 1.63
C LYS A 25 4.06 6.47 1.47
N VAL A 26 4.07 5.82 0.30
CA VAL A 26 5.07 4.82 -0.05
C VAL A 26 6.17 5.45 -0.89
N SER A 27 7.41 4.99 -0.70
CA SER A 27 8.59 5.50 -1.42
C SER A 27 9.31 4.44 -2.24
N SER A 28 8.80 3.21 -2.23
CA SER A 28 9.37 2.08 -2.95
C SER A 28 8.34 0.96 -3.17
N MET A 29 8.64 0.07 -4.12
CA MET A 29 7.85 -1.15 -4.31
C MET A 29 7.87 -2.06 -3.08
N SER A 30 8.96 -2.08 -2.31
CA SER A 30 9.06 -2.87 -1.08
C SER A 30 8.10 -2.37 0.01
N GLU A 31 7.94 -1.06 0.18
CA GLU A 31 6.95 -0.49 1.10
C GLU A 31 5.51 -0.71 0.61
N TRP A 32 5.29 -0.66 -0.70
CA TRP A 32 4.01 -1.04 -1.27
C TRP A 32 3.68 -2.51 -0.99
N ALA A 33 4.63 -3.43 -1.22
CA ALA A 33 4.49 -4.85 -0.92
C ALA A 33 4.26 -5.10 0.58
N GLN A 34 4.92 -4.33 1.45
CA GLN A 34 4.72 -4.36 2.90
C GLN A 34 3.27 -4.01 3.26
N PHE A 35 2.73 -2.93 2.70
CA PHE A 35 1.35 -2.52 2.88
C PHE A 35 0.38 -3.60 2.38
N THR A 36 0.55 -4.07 1.14
CA THR A 36 -0.37 -5.07 0.57
C THR A 36 -0.30 -6.40 1.31
N GLY A 37 0.89 -6.82 1.73
CA GLY A 37 1.08 -8.02 2.54
C GLY A 37 0.53 -7.90 3.97
N SER A 38 0.23 -6.68 4.43
CA SER A 38 -0.40 -6.40 5.73
C SER A 38 -1.93 -6.48 5.67
N ILE A 39 -2.52 -6.53 4.48
CA ILE A 39 -3.96 -6.77 4.28
C ILE A 39 -4.19 -8.28 4.40
N LYS A 40 -4.90 -8.73 5.44
CA LYS A 40 -5.10 -10.15 5.75
C LYS A 40 -6.51 -10.64 5.45
N LYS A 41 -7.51 -9.76 5.29
CA LYS A 41 -8.88 -10.19 4.94
C LYS A 41 -9.06 -10.30 3.44
N ASN A 42 -9.52 -11.46 2.98
CA ASN A 42 -9.77 -11.75 1.56
C ASN A 42 -10.71 -10.74 0.88
N GLU A 43 -11.69 -10.20 1.60
CA GLU A 43 -12.60 -9.18 1.07
C GLU A 43 -11.87 -7.89 0.67
N ASN A 44 -10.83 -7.52 1.43
CA ASN A 44 -10.06 -6.31 1.20
C ASN A 44 -9.06 -6.49 0.07
N ASP A 45 -8.62 -7.71 -0.20
CA ASP A 45 -7.80 -8.04 -1.38
C ASP A 45 -8.56 -7.74 -2.69
N ARG A 46 -9.83 -8.17 -2.78
CA ARG A 46 -10.70 -7.83 -3.91
C ARG A 46 -10.98 -6.33 -3.98
N ARG A 47 -11.27 -5.70 -2.85
CA ARG A 47 -11.59 -4.27 -2.77
C ARG A 47 -10.39 -3.41 -3.19
N MET A 48 -9.18 -3.79 -2.80
CA MET A 48 -7.94 -3.13 -3.19
C MET A 48 -7.75 -3.12 -4.70
N ARG A 49 -7.93 -4.26 -5.38
CA ARG A 49 -7.84 -4.34 -6.85
C ARG A 49 -8.85 -3.43 -7.55
N ILE A 50 -10.06 -3.28 -6.99
CA ILE A 50 -11.09 -2.38 -7.52
C ILE A 50 -10.68 -0.92 -7.35
N ILE A 51 -10.15 -0.55 -6.17
CA ILE A 51 -9.65 0.80 -5.89
C ILE A 51 -8.52 1.14 -6.86
N MET A 52 -7.51 0.28 -6.98
CA MET A 52 -6.38 0.50 -7.90
C MET A 52 -6.80 0.65 -9.37
N ARG A 53 -7.79 -0.12 -9.83
CA ARG A 53 -8.28 -0.01 -11.21
C ARG A 53 -8.98 1.32 -11.48
N ARG A 54 -9.47 1.99 -10.45
CA ARG A 54 -10.23 3.24 -10.54
C ARG A 54 -9.41 4.48 -10.16
N SER A 55 -8.24 4.31 -9.56
CA SER A 55 -7.36 5.39 -9.14
C SER A 55 -6.37 5.80 -10.22
N ASP A 56 -5.75 6.97 -10.03
CA ASP A 56 -4.61 7.39 -10.84
C ASP A 56 -3.32 6.70 -10.36
N LEU A 57 -2.91 5.68 -11.10
CA LEU A 57 -1.70 4.91 -10.82
C LEU A 57 -0.41 5.66 -11.19
N SER A 58 -0.47 6.82 -11.86
CA SER A 58 0.75 7.58 -12.19
C SER A 58 1.48 8.10 -10.96
N VAL A 59 0.76 8.33 -9.85
CA VAL A 59 1.34 8.69 -8.56
C VAL A 59 2.09 7.49 -7.98
N TRP A 60 1.42 6.33 -7.93
CA TRP A 60 2.03 5.09 -7.48
C TRP A 60 3.30 4.76 -8.26
N ASP A 61 3.25 4.82 -9.59
CA ASP A 61 4.36 4.51 -10.49
C ASP A 61 5.60 5.38 -10.22
N LYS A 62 5.42 6.69 -10.01
CA LYS A 62 6.53 7.61 -9.65
C LYS A 62 7.23 7.22 -8.35
N HIS A 63 6.52 6.63 -7.41
CA HIS A 63 7.03 6.26 -6.09
C HIS A 63 7.53 4.83 -6.02
N THR A 64 7.10 3.93 -6.93
CA THR A 64 7.47 2.51 -6.91
C THR A 64 8.39 2.08 -8.05
N ALA A 65 8.68 2.95 -9.02
CA ALA A 65 9.54 2.66 -10.17
C ALA A 65 10.98 2.22 -9.82
N VAL A 66 11.47 2.53 -8.61
CA VAL A 66 12.80 2.10 -8.16
C VAL A 66 12.68 0.72 -7.49
N ILE A 67 13.08 -0.31 -8.22
CA ILE A 67 13.25 -1.68 -7.69
C ILE A 67 14.53 -1.70 -6.86
N GLY A 68 14.41 -1.42 -5.56
CA GLY A 68 15.47 -1.62 -4.58
C GLY A 68 15.62 -3.08 -4.19
N ASN A 69 16.71 -3.43 -3.51
CA ASN A 69 16.93 -4.76 -2.95
C ASN A 69 15.73 -5.17 -2.09
N GLU A 70 14.99 -6.19 -2.53
CA GLU A 70 13.79 -6.73 -1.88
C GLU A 70 14.16 -7.44 -0.57
N SER A 71 14.61 -6.69 0.43
CA SER A 71 14.61 -7.16 1.80
C SER A 71 13.16 -7.47 2.21
N MET A 72 12.93 -8.65 2.79
CA MET A 72 11.62 -9.02 3.34
C MET A 72 11.19 -7.96 4.36
N CYS A 73 10.28 -7.06 3.95
CA CYS A 73 9.72 -6.07 4.83
C CYS A 73 8.69 -6.76 5.77
N PRO A 74 8.69 -6.46 7.07
CA PRO A 74 7.76 -7.06 8.01
C PRO A 74 6.32 -6.62 7.68
N THR A 75 5.39 -7.56 7.66
CA THR A 75 3.96 -7.25 7.52
C THR A 75 3.31 -7.15 8.89
N TYR A 76 2.27 -6.33 9.01
CA TYR A 76 1.53 -6.14 10.25
C TYR A 76 0.08 -6.55 10.07
N ASP A 77 -0.56 -7.15 11.08
CA ASP A 77 -2.02 -7.23 11.10
C ASP A 77 -2.57 -5.85 11.49
N ILE A 78 -3.22 -5.21 10.52
CA ILE A 78 -3.78 -3.86 10.62
C ILE A 78 -5.32 -3.86 10.64
N GLY A 79 -5.96 -5.02 10.72
CA GLY A 79 -7.43 -5.14 10.77
C GLY A 79 -8.15 -4.99 9.42
N TYR A 80 -7.39 -4.90 8.33
CA TYR A 80 -7.86 -5.01 6.93
C TYR A 80 -7.49 -6.37 6.34
#